data_AF-A0A2D9HRB4-F1
#
_entry.id   AF-A0A2D9HRB4-F1
#
_cell.length_a   1.000
_cell.length_b   1.000
_cell.length_c   1.000
_cell.angle_alpha   90.00
_cell.angle_beta   90.00
_cell.angle_gamma   90.00
#
_symmetry.space_group_name_H-M   'P 1'
#
loop_
_entity.id
_entity.type
_entity.pdbx_description
1 polymer ?
#
loop_
_entity_poly.entity_id
_entity_poly.type
_entity_poly.pdbx_seq_one_letter_code
_entity_poly.pdbx_strand_id
1 'polypeptide(L)'
;MNKAFGWSMCCDQDVVSTHGRETETVHPSMRYVNEADGVAVTLVLNRLAEGMLLEGVSGLDYLVLLNHHELAAHEFLAQLRQLREVSYAMALDPEASGAIEPLSVFD
;
A
#
# COMPACT_ATOMS: atom_id res chain seq x y z
N MET A 1 -5.29 -4.44 -12.12
CA MET A 1 -3.93 -4.04 -11.68
C MET A 1 -2.82 -4.67 -12.50
N ASN A 2 -2.50 -5.97 -12.38
CA ASN A 2 -1.33 -6.58 -13.06
C ASN A 2 -1.19 -6.27 -14.55
N LYS A 3 -2.26 -6.49 -15.33
CA LYS A 3 -2.24 -6.20 -16.77
C LYS A 3 -2.09 -4.72 -17.11
N ALA A 4 -2.53 -3.82 -16.24
CA ALA A 4 -2.57 -2.39 -16.54
C ALA A 4 -1.19 -1.71 -16.37
N PHE A 5 -0.35 -2.26 -15.49
CA PHE A 5 1.03 -1.80 -15.30
C PHE A 5 2.06 -2.68 -16.01
N GLY A 6 1.64 -3.79 -16.64
CA GLY A 6 2.57 -4.82 -17.10
C GLY A 6 3.30 -5.52 -15.96
N TRP A 7 2.77 -5.43 -14.75
CA TRP A 7 3.40 -5.94 -13.53
C TRP A 7 2.83 -7.30 -13.15
N SER A 8 3.70 -8.15 -12.62
CA SER A 8 3.33 -9.40 -11.98
C SER A 8 3.17 -9.17 -10.48
N MET A 9 2.24 -8.30 -10.06
CA MET A 9 1.99 -8.15 -8.61
C MET A 9 1.46 -9.48 -8.08
N CYS A 10 2.02 -9.92 -6.97
CA CYS A 10 1.58 -11.11 -6.27
C CYS A 10 0.99 -10.71 -4.91
N CYS A 11 0.07 -11.54 -4.40
CA CYS A 11 -0.28 -11.46 -2.99
C CYS A 11 1.00 -11.64 -2.18
N ASP A 12 1.25 -10.72 -1.25
CA ASP A 12 2.46 -10.74 -0.44
C ASP A 12 2.13 -11.27 0.95
N GLN A 13 1.58 -10.41 1.80
CA GLN A 13 1.18 -10.74 3.15
C GLN A 13 0.06 -9.82 3.62
N ASP A 14 -0.61 -10.22 4.70
CA ASP A 14 -1.61 -9.38 5.34
C ASP A 14 -0.93 -8.45 6.36
N VAL A 15 -1.30 -7.18 6.33
CA VAL A 15 -0.88 -6.16 7.30
C VAL A 15 -1.87 -6.14 8.43
N VAL A 16 -1.42 -6.43 9.64
CA VAL A 16 -2.27 -6.40 10.83
C VAL A 16 -2.09 -5.06 11.55
N SER A 17 -3.19 -4.34 11.78
CA SER A 17 -3.19 -3.11 12.57
C SER A 17 -4.08 -3.28 13.80
N THR A 18 -3.54 -2.93 14.97
CA THR A 18 -4.24 -3.01 16.25
C THR A 18 -4.77 -1.63 16.64
N HIS A 19 -6.08 -1.51 16.78
CA HIS A 19 -6.77 -0.30 17.24
C HIS A 19 -7.21 -0.45 18.69
N GLY A 20 -6.75 0.47 19.54
CA GLY A 20 -7.08 0.45 20.96
C GLY A 20 -6.59 -0.83 21.64
N ARG A 21 -7.38 -1.40 22.56
CA ARG A 21 -6.96 -2.56 23.36
C ARG A 21 -7.35 -3.93 22.78
N GLU A 22 -8.31 -4.01 21.85
CA GLU A 22 -8.89 -5.32 21.47
C GLU A 22 -9.41 -5.45 20.02
N THR A 23 -9.18 -4.47 19.13
CA THR A 23 -9.66 -4.59 17.75
C THR A 23 -8.50 -4.67 16.77
N GLU A 24 -8.30 -5.84 16.17
CA GLU A 24 -7.35 -6.03 15.08
C GLU A 24 -8.05 -5.92 13.74
N THR A 25 -7.33 -5.37 12.76
CA THR A 25 -7.76 -5.27 11.38
C THR A 25 -6.69 -5.84 10.47
N VAL A 26 -7.13 -6.47 9.38
CA VAL A 26 -6.25 -7.27 8.51
C VAL A 26 -6.34 -6.74 7.10
N HIS A 27 -5.30 -6.06 6.62
CA HIS A 27 -5.29 -5.40 5.32
C HIS A 27 -4.43 -6.21 4.32
N PRO A 28 -5.02 -6.81 3.29
CA PRO A 28 -4.25 -7.59 2.33
C PRO A 28 -3.36 -6.68 1.50
N SER A 29 -2.17 -7.17 1.18
CA SER A 29 -1.22 -6.44 0.34
C SER A 29 -0.83 -7.21 -0.93
N MET A 30 -0.50 -6.42 -1.94
CA MET A 30 0.03 -6.89 -3.21
C MET A 30 1.41 -6.26 -3.39
N ARG A 31 2.42 -7.05 -3.75
CA ARG A 31 3.79 -6.57 -3.96
C ARG A 31 4.25 -6.81 -5.39
N TYR A 32 4.97 -5.83 -5.93
CA TYR A 32 5.74 -5.94 -7.15
C TYR A 32 7.19 -5.57 -6.86
N VAL A 33 8.10 -6.41 -7.33
CA VAL A 33 9.54 -6.20 -7.21
C VAL A 33 10.14 -6.29 -8.60
N ASN A 34 10.93 -5.28 -8.95
CA ASN A 34 11.80 -5.27 -10.10
C ASN A 34 13.24 -5.15 -9.61
N GLU A 35 13.91 -6.30 -9.51
CA GLU A 35 15.29 -6.38 -9.02
C GLU A 35 16.28 -5.67 -9.96
N ALA A 36 16.00 -5.64 -11.26
CA ALA A 36 16.89 -5.02 -12.24
C ALA A 36 17.00 -3.51 -12.05
N ASP A 37 15.87 -2.88 -11.69
CA ASP A 37 15.76 -1.44 -11.48
C ASP A 37 15.73 -1.06 -9.99
N GLY A 38 15.92 -2.03 -9.08
CA GLY A 38 15.89 -1.80 -7.63
C GLY A 38 14.54 -1.34 -7.07
N VAL A 39 13.44 -1.49 -7.82
CA VAL A 39 12.12 -0.97 -7.44
C VAL A 39 11.33 -2.02 -6.69
N ALA A 40 10.87 -1.68 -5.48
CA ALA A 40 9.83 -2.45 -4.79
C ALA A 40 8.60 -1.56 -4.50
N VAL A 41 7.43 -2.04 -4.90
CA VAL A 41 6.14 -1.38 -4.70
C VAL A 41 5.21 -2.32 -3.97
N THR A 42 4.68 -1.87 -2.84
CA THR A 42 3.65 -2.58 -2.10
C THR A 42 2.37 -1.76 -2.07
N LEU A 43 1.26 -2.39 -2.47
CA LEU A 43 -0.08 -1.83 -2.41
C LEU A 43 -0.84 -2.52 -1.28
N VAL A 44 -1.26 -1.75 -0.28
CA VAL A 44 -2.06 -2.24 0.85
C VAL A 44 -3.51 -1.81 0.64
N LEU A 45 -4.45 -2.75 0.68
CA LEU A 45 -5.89 -2.49 0.49
C LEU A 45 -6.50 -1.95 1.80
N ASN A 46 -6.90 -0.68 1.82
CA ASN A 46 -7.40 -0.01 3.03
C ASN A 46 -8.94 0.12 3.08
N ARG A 47 -9.66 -0.76 2.36
CA ARG A 47 -11.12 -0.68 2.17
C ARG A 47 -11.95 -1.39 3.26
N LEU A 48 -11.34 -1.92 4.31
CA LEU A 48 -12.08 -2.74 5.27
C LEU A 48 -12.84 -1.88 6.28
N ALA A 49 -14.11 -2.24 6.51
CA ALA A 49 -15.02 -1.52 7.39
C ALA A 49 -14.66 -1.63 8.89
N GLU A 50 -13.70 -2.51 9.21
CA GLU A 50 -13.35 -2.94 10.57
C GLU A 50 -12.28 -2.05 11.22
N GLY A 51 -11.64 -1.16 10.45
CA GLY A 51 -10.74 -0.11 10.95
C GLY A 51 -9.78 0.38 9.88
N MET A 52 -8.92 1.34 10.24
CA MET A 52 -8.09 2.08 9.30
C MET A 52 -6.63 1.83 9.60
N LEU A 53 -5.82 1.44 8.61
CA LEU A 53 -4.38 1.32 8.83
C LEU A 53 -3.74 2.63 9.33
N LEU A 54 -4.29 3.77 8.92
CA LEU A 54 -3.85 5.12 9.28
C LEU A 54 -5.07 6.00 9.60
N GLU A 55 -4.94 6.89 10.58
CA GLU A 55 -6.03 7.82 10.90
C GLU A 55 -6.27 8.81 9.75
N GLY A 56 -7.55 9.08 9.43
CA GLY A 56 -7.93 10.06 8.41
C GLY A 56 -7.88 9.56 6.95
N VAL A 57 -7.47 8.30 6.71
CA VAL A 57 -7.48 7.66 5.39
C VAL A 57 -8.59 6.61 5.24
N SER A 58 -9.71 6.80 5.92
CA SER A 58 -10.89 5.95 5.73
C SER A 58 -11.36 5.99 4.27
N GLY A 59 -11.69 4.83 3.70
CA GLY A 59 -12.28 4.73 2.37
C GLY A 59 -11.28 4.85 1.20
N LEU A 60 -9.97 4.74 1.47
CA LEU A 60 -9.00 4.59 0.40
C LEU A 60 -8.95 3.14 -0.10
N ASP A 61 -8.92 2.96 -1.42
CA ASP A 61 -8.72 1.63 -1.98
C ASP A 61 -7.27 1.19 -1.78
N TYR A 62 -6.27 2.07 -1.95
CA TYR A 62 -4.87 1.66 -1.84
C TYR A 62 -3.99 2.65 -1.07
N LEU A 63 -3.11 2.09 -0.25
CA LEU A 63 -1.94 2.75 0.31
C LEU A 63 -0.70 2.20 -0.39
N VAL A 64 0.21 3.07 -0.78
CA VAL A 64 1.39 2.71 -1.58
C VAL A 64 2.65 2.91 -0.75
N LEU A 65 3.40 1.83 -0.54
CA LEU A 65 4.76 1.88 -0.04
C LEU A 65 5.73 1.69 -1.21
N LEU A 66 6.70 2.59 -1.34
CA LEU A 66 7.72 2.55 -2.40
C LEU A 66 9.10 2.52 -1.76
N ASN A 67 9.82 1.43 -1.98
CA ASN A 67 11.23 1.33 -1.61
C ASN A 67 12.05 1.56 -2.88
N HIS A 68 12.19 2.82 -3.30
CA HIS A 68 13.16 3.22 -4.33
C HIS A 68 13.46 4.72 -4.31
N HIS A 69 14.69 5.09 -4.67
CA HIS A 69 15.10 6.50 -4.81
C HIS A 69 14.79 7.11 -6.17
N GLU A 70 14.67 6.31 -7.24
CA GLU A 70 14.47 6.84 -8.60
C GLU A 70 13.02 6.79 -9.06
N LEU A 71 12.13 6.03 -8.40
CA LEU A 71 10.72 5.99 -8.79
C LEU A 71 9.98 7.17 -8.18
N ALA A 72 9.54 8.10 -9.03
CA ALA A 72 8.78 9.24 -8.60
C ALA A 72 7.37 8.82 -8.15
N ALA A 73 7.11 8.83 -6.84
CA ALA A 73 5.85 8.39 -6.24
C ALA A 73 4.59 9.03 -6.88
N HIS A 74 4.70 10.28 -7.32
CA HIS A 74 3.60 11.00 -7.95
C HIS A 74 3.23 10.46 -9.34
N GLU A 75 4.20 10.03 -10.15
CA GLU A 75 3.93 9.40 -11.46
C GLU A 75 3.25 8.05 -11.26
N PHE A 76 3.70 7.30 -10.27
CA PHE A 76 3.11 6.02 -9.92
C PHE A 76 1.65 6.17 -9.47
N LEU A 77 1.38 7.12 -8.56
CA LEU A 77 0.02 7.44 -8.12
C LEU A 77 -0.88 7.89 -9.28
N ALA A 78 -0.34 8.68 -10.22
CA ALA A 78 -1.10 9.14 -11.38
C ALA A 78 -1.56 7.96 -12.27
N GLN A 79 -0.69 6.96 -12.49
CA GLN A 79 -1.05 5.76 -13.23
C GLN A 79 -2.05 4.89 -12.47
N LEU A 80 -1.89 4.72 -11.16
CA LEU A 80 -2.81 3.93 -10.33
C LEU A 80 -4.22 4.50 -10.33
N ARG A 81 -4.35 5.83 -10.26
CA ARG A 81 -5.63 6.54 -10.33
C ARG A 81 -6.32 6.46 -11.70
N GLN A 82 -5.64 6.00 -12.75
CA GLN A 82 -6.28 5.74 -14.05
C GLN A 82 -7.03 4.40 -14.08
N LEU A 83 -6.81 3.52 -13.10
CA LEU A 83 -7.52 2.25 -13.01
C LEU A 83 -8.94 2.48 -12.49
N ARG A 84 -9.92 1.84 -13.12
CA ARG A 84 -11.35 1.99 -12.75
C ARG A 84 -11.66 1.46 -11.36
N GLU A 85 -10.85 0.55 -10.88
CA GLU A 85 -10.96 -0.12 -9.59
C GLU A 85 -10.30 0.68 -8.45
N VAL A 86 -9.59 1.76 -8.78
CA VAL A 86 -8.90 2.63 -7.83
C VAL A 86 -9.68 3.94 -7.72
N SER A 87 -10.44 4.10 -6.64
CA SER A 87 -11.11 5.37 -6.33
C SER A 87 -10.14 6.37 -5.68
N TYR A 88 -9.16 5.87 -4.94
CA TYR A 88 -8.14 6.68 -4.30
C TYR A 88 -6.85 5.90 -4.03
N ALA A 89 -5.72 6.59 -4.11
CA ALA A 89 -4.41 6.09 -3.71
C ALA A 89 -3.53 7.18 -3.10
N MET A 90 -2.69 6.79 -2.13
CA MET A 90 -1.74 7.67 -1.44
C MET A 90 -0.39 6.98 -1.28
N ALA A 91 0.71 7.70 -1.51
CA ALA A 91 2.05 7.25 -1.17
C ALA A 91 2.29 7.49 0.32
N LEU A 92 2.87 6.50 0.99
CA LEU A 92 3.15 6.53 2.41
C LEU A 92 4.64 6.56 2.70
N ASP A 93 4.97 7.39 3.67
CA ASP A 93 6.20 7.30 4.45
C ASP A 93 5.82 6.64 5.80
N PRO A 94 6.25 5.38 6.06
CA PRO A 94 5.92 4.69 7.31
C PRO A 94 6.33 5.46 8.56
N GLU A 95 7.47 6.17 8.52
CA GLU A 95 8.00 6.92 9.66
C GLU A 95 7.16 8.16 9.94
N ALA A 96 6.88 8.95 8.90
CA ALA A 96 6.11 10.18 9.04
C ALA A 96 4.62 9.92 9.34
N SER A 97 4.09 8.78 8.91
CA SER A 97 2.68 8.42 9.08
C SER A 97 2.38 7.67 10.38
N GLY A 98 3.41 7.19 11.09
CA GLY A 98 3.23 6.39 12.30
C GLY A 98 2.77 4.95 12.02
N ALA A 99 2.77 4.52 10.76
CA ALA A 99 2.47 3.13 10.37
C ALA A 99 3.71 2.22 10.35
N ILE A 100 4.80 2.61 11.02
CA ILE A 100 6.03 1.81 11.11
C ILE A 100 5.74 0.39 11.60
N GLU A 101 5.09 0.25 12.75
CA GLU A 101 4.82 -1.06 13.35
C GLU A 101 4.04 -2.00 12.41
N PRO A 102 2.87 -1.62 11.87
CA PRO A 102 2.14 -2.51 10.98
C PRO A 102 2.82 -2.72 9.62
N LEU A 103 3.61 -1.75 9.12
CA LEU A 103 4.29 -1.87 7.81
C LEU A 103 5.70 -2.48 7.89
N SER A 104 6.24 -2.70 9.10
CA SER A 104 7.56 -3.31 9.34
C SER A 104 7.71 -4.69 8.71
N VAL A 105 6.60 -5.36 8.41
CA VAL A 105 6.57 -6.63 7.70
C VAL A 105 7.18 -6.54 6.29
N PHE A 106 7.26 -5.35 5.69
CA PHE A 106 7.74 -5.14 4.33
C PHE A 106 9.23 -4.80 4.20
N ASP A 107 9.96 -4.68 5.33
CA ASP A 107 11.42 -4.43 5.38
C ASP A 107 12.25 -5.49 4.63
#